data_AF-A0A8H3AYR4-F1
#
_entry.id   AF-A0A8H3AYR4-F1
#
_cell.length_a   1.000
_cell.length_b   1.000
_cell.length_c   1.000
_cell.angle_alpha   90.00
_cell.angle_beta   90.00
_cell.angle_gamma   90.00
#
_symmetry.space_group_name_H-M   'P 1'
#
loop_
_entity.id
_entity.type
_entity.pdbx_description
1 polymer ?
#
loop_
_entity_poly.entity_id
_entity_poly.type
_entity_poly.pdbx_seq_one_letter_code
_entity_poly.pdbx_strand_id
1 'polypeptide(L)'
;MFSNRILLMRPALYAHTSPQIRAFSLTRVALEPTRKAAPPPPPPPPPAKGSKTATTTKATDTKTVKVPTPTTKKAAAPVPAAPATKPRLTPKEREARDKAKEKERLAKAKEKEKEKVRKAKELERERDKKQKDKLREAEKKEKEKLREAAKKEKEKIKAEAAKIMERPYPPPPRAPKTAYFMFTTDPTVKRDRGESVVEDASLASRAWKALSEAEREAYKKKAEQARAEWKEEIAKWVDSLNLAQLTAARSNREPGTRDDSAMNTLPKRPGNAYALFLADMTSRQDFRDKIDALVKKEGFTDDRDAVKKKITLFGRTSGEIWRSMSEKEKAVYATKATEAKKQWDKDFGHLIAAQKEEIAAALP
;
A
#
# COMPACT_ATOMS: atom_id res chain seq x y z
N MET A 1 -44.68 -35.89 49.71
CA MET A 1 -44.16 -34.88 48.76
C MET A 1 -42.66 -34.76 48.95
N PHE A 2 -41.87 -35.61 48.27
CA PHE A 2 -40.41 -35.59 48.38
C PHE A 2 -39.83 -34.75 47.24
N SER A 3 -39.22 -33.62 47.59
CA SER A 3 -38.58 -32.71 46.64
C SER A 3 -37.19 -33.22 46.28
N ASN A 4 -37.02 -33.63 45.02
CA ASN A 4 -35.74 -33.94 44.41
C ASN A 4 -34.92 -32.66 44.21
N ARG A 5 -33.87 -32.50 45.01
CA ARG A 5 -32.87 -31.43 44.89
C ARG A 5 -31.67 -31.97 44.10
N ILE A 6 -31.69 -31.76 42.79
CA ILE A 6 -30.60 -32.15 41.88
C ILE A 6 -29.41 -31.21 42.12
N LEU A 7 -28.34 -31.74 42.72
CA LEU A 7 -27.04 -31.11 42.85
C LEU A 7 -26.31 -31.16 41.49
N LEU A 8 -26.30 -30.05 40.76
CA LEU A 8 -25.42 -29.84 39.62
C LEU A 8 -24.01 -29.49 40.14
N MET A 9 -23.16 -30.50 40.29
CA MET A 9 -21.72 -30.28 40.41
C MET A 9 -21.13 -29.85 39.05
N ARG A 10 -20.60 -28.64 38.98
CA ARG A 10 -19.74 -28.18 37.88
C ARG A 10 -18.28 -28.61 38.17
N PRO A 11 -17.60 -29.33 37.27
CA PRO A 11 -16.18 -29.60 37.43
C PRO A 11 -15.36 -28.34 37.10
N ALA A 12 -14.61 -27.86 38.10
CA ALA A 12 -13.60 -26.83 37.92
C ALA A 12 -12.31 -27.47 37.40
N LEU A 13 -12.08 -27.42 36.08
CA LEU A 13 -10.80 -27.75 35.47
C LEU A 13 -10.45 -26.71 34.41
N TYR A 14 -9.89 -25.58 34.83
CA TYR A 14 -9.02 -24.76 33.98
C TYR A 14 -8.04 -23.99 34.87
N ALA A 15 -6.88 -24.59 35.09
CA ALA A 15 -5.73 -23.90 35.63
C ALA A 15 -5.19 -22.96 34.55
N HIS A 16 -5.21 -21.65 34.81
CA HIS A 16 -4.56 -20.65 33.97
C HIS A 16 -3.03 -20.78 34.13
N THR A 17 -2.37 -21.42 33.17
CA THR A 17 -0.92 -21.36 33.05
C THR A 17 -0.55 -19.97 32.50
N SER A 18 -0.16 -19.07 33.40
CA SER A 18 0.44 -17.79 33.07
C SER A 18 1.79 -18.02 32.38
N PRO A 19 2.02 -17.57 31.13
CA PRO A 19 3.34 -17.65 30.53
C PRO A 19 4.27 -16.66 31.26
N GLN A 20 5.26 -17.19 31.98
CA GLN A 20 6.41 -16.43 32.45
C GLN A 20 7.17 -15.88 31.24
N ILE A 21 6.95 -14.61 30.91
CA ILE A 21 7.80 -13.89 29.95
C ILE A 21 9.15 -13.69 30.65
N ARG A 22 10.13 -14.53 30.33
CA ARG A 22 11.53 -14.30 30.69
C ARG A 22 12.00 -13.03 29.98
N ALA A 23 12.33 -12.01 30.76
CA ALA A 23 12.99 -10.82 30.29
C ALA A 23 14.34 -11.22 29.67
N PHE A 24 14.52 -10.97 28.38
CA PHE A 24 15.83 -11.00 27.75
C PHE A 24 16.62 -9.81 28.31
N SER A 25 17.57 -10.10 29.20
CA SER A 25 18.63 -9.16 29.55
C SER A 25 19.48 -8.92 28.30
N LEU A 26 19.27 -7.77 27.65
CA LEU A 26 20.22 -7.21 26.70
C LEU A 26 21.53 -6.94 27.46
N THR A 27 22.50 -7.83 27.29
CA THR A 27 23.88 -7.57 27.66
C THR A 27 24.34 -6.30 26.95
N ARG A 28 24.78 -5.33 27.76
CA ARG A 28 25.41 -4.08 27.33
C ARG A 28 26.55 -4.40 26.37
N VAL A 29 26.36 -4.08 25.10
CA VAL A 29 27.47 -3.83 24.17
C VAL A 29 28.15 -2.56 24.67
N ALA A 30 29.39 -2.68 25.12
CA ALA A 30 30.22 -1.56 25.53
C ALA A 30 30.39 -0.61 24.33
N LEU A 31 29.94 0.63 24.49
CA LEU A 31 30.23 1.72 23.57
C LEU A 31 31.73 2.01 23.63
N GLU A 32 32.45 1.62 22.57
CA GLU A 32 33.78 2.15 22.31
C GLU A 32 33.72 3.67 22.05
N PRO A 33 34.72 4.44 22.51
CA PRO A 33 34.79 5.87 22.26
C PRO A 33 34.96 6.15 20.77
N THR A 34 34.11 7.04 20.25
CA THR A 34 34.08 7.49 18.86
C THR A 34 35.45 7.99 18.41
N ARG A 35 36.12 7.25 17.52
CA ARG A 35 37.24 7.77 16.74
C ARG A 35 36.73 8.93 15.89
N LYS A 36 37.36 10.11 16.03
CA LYS A 36 37.15 11.28 15.18
C LYS A 36 37.31 10.86 13.71
N ALA A 37 36.20 10.81 12.98
CA ALA A 37 36.21 10.64 11.55
C ALA A 37 36.91 11.85 10.92
N ALA A 38 37.91 11.60 10.07
CA ALA A 38 38.53 12.62 9.25
C ALA A 38 37.46 13.31 8.37
N PRO A 39 37.57 14.63 8.14
CA PRO A 39 36.62 15.34 7.30
C PRO A 39 36.62 14.74 5.88
N PRO A 40 35.44 14.62 5.25
CA PRO A 40 35.34 14.09 3.90
C PRO A 40 36.09 15.02 2.92
N PRO A 41 36.77 14.46 1.90
CA PRO A 41 37.48 15.26 0.91
C PRO A 41 36.49 16.17 0.16
N PRO A 42 36.91 17.39 -0.22
CA PRO A 42 36.04 18.33 -0.93
C PRO A 42 35.62 17.75 -2.30
N PRO A 43 34.38 18.05 -2.74
CA PRO A 43 33.89 17.60 -4.03
C PRO A 43 34.72 18.22 -5.18
N PRO A 44 34.97 17.45 -6.26
CA PRO A 44 35.73 17.95 -7.40
C PRO A 44 35.01 19.11 -8.11
N PRO A 45 35.74 20.09 -8.65
CA PRO A 45 35.15 21.23 -9.35
C PRO A 45 34.43 20.79 -10.64
N PRO A 46 33.37 21.51 -11.04
CA PRO A 46 32.59 21.17 -12.23
C PRO A 46 33.45 21.34 -13.51
N PRO A 47 33.31 20.43 -14.49
CA PRO A 47 34.12 20.47 -15.70
C PRO A 47 33.76 21.68 -16.58
N ALA A 48 34.80 22.40 -16.99
CA ALA A 48 34.73 23.51 -17.93
C ALA A 48 34.18 23.06 -19.30
N LYS A 49 33.32 23.90 -19.87
CA LYS A 49 32.84 23.77 -21.25
C LYS A 49 34.00 23.91 -22.22
N GLY A 50 34.22 22.92 -23.09
CA GLY A 50 35.01 23.12 -24.29
C GLY A 50 35.54 21.86 -24.96
N SER A 51 35.23 21.77 -26.26
CA SER A 51 35.99 21.10 -27.32
C SER A 51 35.89 19.58 -27.51
N LYS A 52 35.28 19.25 -28.66
CA LYS A 52 35.48 18.11 -29.57
C LYS A 52 36.83 17.39 -29.38
N THR A 53 36.84 16.05 -29.32
CA THR A 53 37.03 15.13 -30.47
C THR A 53 37.16 13.67 -30.02
N ALA A 54 36.58 12.79 -30.83
CA ALA A 54 37.03 11.45 -31.19
C ALA A 54 36.99 10.26 -30.19
N THR A 55 36.43 9.17 -30.74
CA THR A 55 36.77 7.74 -30.53
C THR A 55 36.46 7.10 -29.18
N THR A 56 35.44 6.22 -29.15
CA THR A 56 35.61 4.75 -29.29
C THR A 56 34.28 4.08 -28.92
N THR A 57 33.64 3.46 -29.92
CA THR A 57 32.39 2.68 -29.80
C THR A 57 32.68 1.23 -29.37
N LYS A 58 31.90 0.69 -28.42
CA LYS A 58 31.80 -0.75 -28.18
C LYS A 58 30.34 -1.21 -28.23
N ALA A 59 30.09 -2.00 -29.26
CA ALA A 59 29.07 -2.99 -29.54
C ALA A 59 27.92 -3.24 -28.54
N THR A 60 26.70 -3.29 -29.07
CA THR A 60 25.85 -4.48 -28.93
C THR A 60 24.85 -4.60 -30.08
N ASP A 61 24.72 -5.83 -30.56
CA ASP A 61 23.94 -6.31 -31.70
C ASP A 61 22.44 -6.07 -31.61
N THR A 62 21.80 -5.71 -32.73
CA THR A 62 20.54 -6.35 -33.13
C THR A 62 20.35 -6.31 -34.66
N LYS A 63 20.84 -7.37 -35.31
CA LYS A 63 20.21 -8.15 -36.39
C LYS A 63 18.98 -7.51 -37.06
N THR A 64 19.12 -7.04 -38.30
CA THR A 64 18.00 -7.03 -39.27
C THR A 64 18.52 -7.40 -40.65
N VAL A 65 17.94 -8.48 -41.16
CA VAL A 65 18.29 -9.19 -42.39
C VAL A 65 17.98 -8.29 -43.61
N LYS A 66 19.02 -7.93 -44.37
CA LYS A 66 18.89 -7.30 -45.70
C LYS A 66 19.29 -8.33 -46.75
N VAL A 67 18.30 -8.75 -47.54
CA VAL A 67 18.45 -9.61 -48.71
C VAL A 67 19.26 -8.87 -49.78
N PRO A 68 20.32 -9.47 -50.36
CA PRO A 68 21.10 -8.87 -51.44
C PRO A 68 20.46 -9.13 -52.81
N THR A 69 20.24 -8.08 -53.58
CA THR A 69 19.94 -8.14 -55.01
C THR A 69 21.25 -8.42 -55.77
N PRO A 70 21.31 -9.38 -56.71
CA PRO A 70 22.55 -9.80 -57.34
C PRO A 70 23.01 -8.87 -58.46
N THR A 71 24.27 -8.47 -58.38
CA THR A 71 25.07 -7.89 -59.47
C THR A 71 25.32 -8.98 -60.52
N THR A 72 24.61 -8.93 -61.65
CA THR A 72 24.89 -9.78 -62.81
C THR A 72 25.83 -9.05 -63.77
N LYS A 73 27.04 -9.62 -63.90
CA LYS A 73 27.99 -9.38 -64.99
C LYS A 73 27.26 -9.51 -66.33
N LYS A 74 27.36 -8.52 -67.21
CA LYS A 74 26.95 -8.67 -68.61
C LYS A 74 28.18 -8.89 -69.48
N ALA A 75 28.33 -10.13 -69.89
CA ALA A 75 29.29 -10.62 -70.86
C ALA A 75 28.99 -10.10 -72.27
N ALA A 76 30.02 -10.16 -73.11
CA ALA A 76 30.08 -9.69 -74.48
C ALA A 76 29.34 -10.60 -75.49
N ALA A 77 29.19 -10.04 -76.70
CA ALA A 77 28.79 -10.63 -78.00
C ALA A 77 27.28 -10.85 -78.25
N PRO A 78 26.78 -10.93 -79.50
CA PRO A 78 27.42 -10.74 -80.81
C PRO A 78 26.68 -9.75 -81.76
N VAL A 79 27.33 -9.47 -82.88
CA VAL A 79 26.90 -8.69 -84.06
C VAL A 79 25.55 -9.19 -84.62
N PRO A 80 24.55 -8.31 -84.90
CA PRO A 80 23.34 -8.71 -85.62
C PRO A 80 23.53 -8.67 -87.14
N ALA A 81 23.17 -9.78 -87.77
CA ALA A 81 23.12 -9.98 -89.20
C ALA A 81 21.96 -9.23 -89.88
N ALA A 82 22.23 -8.86 -91.13
CA ALA A 82 21.39 -8.50 -92.28
C ALA A 82 19.88 -8.21 -92.11
N PRO A 83 19.37 -7.10 -92.69
CA PRO A 83 17.96 -6.74 -92.67
C PRO A 83 17.13 -7.57 -93.68
N ALA A 84 16.21 -8.40 -93.17
CA ALA A 84 15.15 -8.99 -93.97
C ALA A 84 14.11 -7.93 -94.36
N THR A 85 13.87 -7.82 -95.66
CA THR A 85 12.91 -6.95 -96.34
C THR A 85 11.49 -7.17 -95.82
N LYS A 86 10.91 -6.15 -95.19
CA LYS A 86 9.50 -6.15 -94.76
C LYS A 86 8.59 -5.94 -95.98
N PRO A 87 7.53 -6.74 -96.15
CA PRO A 87 6.55 -6.54 -97.20
C PRO A 87 5.84 -5.20 -97.04
N ARG A 88 5.62 -4.53 -98.17
CA ARG A 88 5.01 -3.20 -98.30
C ARG A 88 3.55 -3.26 -97.84
N LEU A 89 3.30 -2.82 -96.60
CA LEU A 89 1.97 -2.73 -96.02
C LEU A 89 1.01 -1.95 -96.92
N THR A 90 -0.18 -2.50 -97.06
CA THR A 90 -1.28 -1.94 -97.86
C THR A 90 -1.83 -0.66 -97.23
N PRO A 91 -2.45 0.26 -97.99
CA PRO A 91 -2.99 1.52 -97.47
C PRO A 91 -3.94 1.36 -96.28
N LYS A 92 -4.72 0.27 -96.25
CA LYS A 92 -5.66 -0.07 -95.17
C LYS A 92 -4.96 -0.42 -93.85
N GLU A 93 -3.75 -1.01 -93.90
CA GLU A 93 -2.97 -1.32 -92.70
C GLU A 93 -2.28 -0.09 -92.09
N ARG A 94 -1.98 0.93 -92.91
CA ARG A 94 -1.42 2.20 -92.42
C ARG A 94 -2.44 2.98 -91.60
N GLU A 95 -3.68 3.07 -92.08
CA GLU A 95 -4.78 3.66 -91.32
C GLU A 95 -5.10 2.89 -90.03
N ALA A 96 -5.08 1.56 -90.08
CA ALA A 96 -5.26 0.73 -88.88
C ALA A 96 -4.13 0.96 -87.86
N ARG A 97 -2.88 1.11 -88.32
CA ARG A 97 -1.72 1.38 -87.47
C ARG A 97 -1.77 2.78 -86.85
N ASP A 98 -2.24 3.79 -87.57
CA ASP A 98 -2.33 5.14 -87.03
C ASP A 98 -3.51 5.29 -86.06
N LYS A 99 -4.66 4.65 -86.33
CA LYS A 99 -5.75 4.51 -85.33
C LYS A 99 -5.30 3.72 -84.09
N ALA A 100 -4.44 2.71 -84.25
CA ALA A 100 -3.88 1.97 -83.12
C ALA A 100 -2.92 2.83 -82.29
N LYS A 101 -2.04 3.61 -82.93
CA LYS A 101 -1.14 4.56 -82.23
C LYS A 101 -1.91 5.67 -81.52
N GLU A 102 -3.00 6.16 -82.08
CA GLU A 102 -3.84 7.17 -81.44
C GLU A 102 -4.55 6.62 -80.21
N LYS A 103 -5.12 5.40 -80.30
CA LYS A 103 -5.67 4.68 -79.14
C LYS A 103 -4.61 4.40 -78.08
N GLU A 104 -3.38 4.06 -78.46
CA GLU A 104 -2.25 3.86 -77.55
C GLU A 104 -1.85 5.17 -76.86
N ARG A 105 -1.81 6.29 -77.58
CA ARG A 105 -1.54 7.62 -77.00
C ARG A 105 -2.63 8.04 -76.02
N LEU A 106 -3.90 7.80 -76.33
CA LEU A 106 -5.02 8.06 -75.44
C LEU A 106 -5.01 7.14 -74.21
N ALA A 107 -4.67 5.86 -74.37
CA ALA A 107 -4.50 4.93 -73.25
C ALA A 107 -3.36 5.36 -72.33
N LYS A 108 -2.21 5.75 -72.90
CA LYS A 108 -1.03 6.25 -72.17
C LYS A 108 -1.30 7.59 -71.47
N ALA A 109 -2.12 8.45 -72.06
CA ALA A 109 -2.56 9.69 -71.41
C ALA A 109 -3.48 9.40 -70.21
N LYS A 110 -4.46 8.50 -70.37
CA LYS A 110 -5.35 8.06 -69.28
C LYS A 110 -4.59 7.33 -68.16
N GLU A 111 -3.55 6.57 -68.50
CA GLU A 111 -2.70 5.90 -67.51
C GLU A 111 -1.87 6.91 -66.70
N LYS A 112 -1.24 7.89 -67.36
CA LYS A 112 -0.52 8.99 -66.70
C LYS A 112 -1.44 9.82 -65.79
N GLU A 113 -2.68 10.06 -66.20
CA GLU A 113 -3.67 10.76 -65.39
C GLU A 113 -4.05 9.95 -64.14
N LYS A 114 -4.35 8.65 -64.30
CA LYS A 114 -4.60 7.74 -63.17
C LYS A 114 -3.41 7.65 -62.22
N GLU A 115 -2.18 7.66 -62.73
CA GLU A 115 -0.97 7.65 -61.92
C GLU A 115 -0.81 8.96 -61.11
N LYS A 116 -1.08 10.12 -61.73
CA LYS A 116 -1.09 11.42 -61.02
C LYS A 116 -2.14 11.45 -59.91
N VAL A 117 -3.34 10.93 -60.16
CA VAL A 117 -4.42 10.85 -59.14
C VAL A 117 -4.03 9.90 -58.01
N ARG A 118 -3.39 8.75 -58.30
CA ARG A 118 -2.90 7.83 -57.27
C ARG A 118 -1.81 8.48 -56.40
N LYS A 119 -0.84 9.16 -57.01
CA LYS A 119 0.22 9.89 -56.30
C LYS A 119 -0.35 11.03 -55.45
N ALA A 120 -1.33 11.78 -55.95
CA ALA A 120 -2.01 12.82 -55.18
C ALA A 120 -2.76 12.25 -53.96
N LYS A 121 -3.50 11.16 -54.15
CA LYS A 121 -4.23 10.46 -53.07
C LYS A 121 -3.31 9.84 -52.03
N GLU A 122 -2.13 9.37 -52.43
CA GLU A 122 -1.11 8.85 -51.52
C GLU A 122 -0.49 9.97 -50.68
N LEU A 123 -0.16 11.11 -51.30
CA LEU A 123 0.36 12.29 -50.61
C LEU A 123 -0.65 12.87 -49.60
N GLU A 124 -1.94 12.88 -49.95
CA GLU A 124 -3.03 13.29 -49.04
C GLU A 124 -3.12 12.36 -47.83
N ARG A 125 -3.13 11.04 -48.03
CA ARG A 125 -3.12 10.05 -46.94
C ARG A 125 -1.89 10.17 -46.04
N GLU A 126 -0.74 10.52 -46.61
CA GLU A 126 0.49 10.74 -45.83
C GLU A 126 0.39 12.01 -44.97
N ARG A 127 -0.21 13.09 -45.50
CA ARG A 127 -0.49 14.32 -44.74
C ARG A 127 -1.49 14.07 -43.61
N ASP A 128 -2.56 13.32 -43.86
CA ASP A 128 -3.56 12.98 -42.84
C ASP A 128 -2.96 12.11 -41.72
N LYS A 129 -2.12 11.13 -42.07
CA LYS A 129 -1.37 10.34 -41.07
C LYS A 129 -0.46 11.23 -40.23
N LYS A 130 0.30 12.12 -40.88
CA LYS A 130 1.17 13.10 -40.19
C LYS A 130 0.38 14.05 -39.29
N GLN A 131 -0.80 14.51 -39.70
CA GLN A 131 -1.67 15.35 -38.86
C GLN A 131 -2.26 14.56 -37.68
N LYS A 132 -2.72 13.33 -37.91
CA LYS A 132 -3.25 12.45 -36.86
C LYS A 132 -2.20 12.10 -35.80
N ASP A 133 -0.97 11.84 -36.21
CA ASP A 133 0.13 11.55 -35.28
C ASP A 133 0.51 12.80 -34.46
N LYS A 134 0.54 13.99 -35.09
CA LYS A 134 0.74 15.26 -34.38
C LYS A 134 -0.36 15.54 -33.36
N LEU A 135 -1.62 15.28 -33.68
CA LEU A 135 -2.75 15.44 -32.74
C LEU A 135 -2.65 14.46 -31.56
N ARG A 136 -2.33 13.19 -31.83
CA ARG A 136 -2.11 12.18 -30.77
C ARG A 136 -0.94 12.53 -29.86
N GLU A 137 0.12 13.11 -30.41
CA GLU A 137 1.26 13.57 -29.62
C GLU A 137 0.90 14.79 -28.75
N ALA A 138 0.12 15.74 -29.30
CA ALA A 138 -0.39 16.89 -28.54
C ALA A 138 -1.32 16.44 -27.39
N GLU A 139 -2.25 15.52 -27.65
CA GLU A 139 -3.16 14.96 -26.64
C GLU A 139 -2.41 14.23 -25.52
N LYS A 140 -1.38 13.44 -25.86
CA LYS A 140 -0.51 12.79 -24.87
C LYS A 140 0.23 13.81 -24.00
N LYS A 141 0.77 14.87 -24.61
CA LYS A 141 1.46 15.96 -23.90
C LYS A 141 0.51 16.73 -22.98
N GLU A 142 -0.73 16.98 -23.40
CA GLU A 142 -1.75 17.63 -22.57
C GLU A 142 -2.18 16.76 -21.39
N LYS A 143 -2.42 15.47 -21.63
CA LYS A 143 -2.76 14.50 -20.58
C LYS A 143 -1.63 14.33 -19.56
N GLU A 144 -0.38 14.39 -20.00
CA GLU A 144 0.78 14.36 -19.11
C GLU A 144 0.87 15.62 -18.25
N LYS A 145 0.67 16.81 -18.85
CA LYS A 145 0.60 18.07 -18.10
C LYS A 145 -0.52 18.09 -17.06
N LEU A 146 -1.71 17.58 -17.39
CA LEU A 146 -2.82 17.45 -16.44
C LEU A 146 -2.50 16.48 -15.30
N ARG A 147 -1.83 15.36 -15.59
CA ARG A 147 -1.38 14.40 -14.56
C ARG A 147 -0.31 15.01 -13.65
N GLU A 148 0.60 15.80 -14.19
CA GLU A 148 1.64 16.48 -13.42
C GLU A 148 1.05 17.59 -12.54
N ALA A 149 0.10 18.38 -13.07
CA ALA A 149 -0.64 19.38 -12.31
C ALA A 149 -1.43 18.74 -11.16
N ALA A 150 -2.16 17.65 -11.42
CA ALA A 150 -2.90 16.91 -10.39
C ALA A 150 -1.98 16.26 -9.33
N LYS A 151 -0.75 15.85 -9.71
CA LYS A 151 0.25 15.39 -8.74
C LYS A 151 0.75 16.54 -7.86
N LYS A 152 1.09 17.69 -8.46
CA LYS A 152 1.53 18.89 -7.74
C LYS A 152 0.48 19.42 -6.78
N GLU A 153 -0.80 19.41 -7.17
CA GLU A 153 -1.91 19.81 -6.31
C GLU A 153 -2.10 18.84 -5.13
N LYS A 154 -2.06 17.52 -5.39
CA LYS A 154 -2.10 16.51 -4.32
C LYS A 154 -0.94 16.63 -3.34
N GLU A 155 0.27 16.95 -3.83
CA GLU A 155 1.43 17.18 -2.97
C GLU A 155 1.29 18.46 -2.14
N LYS A 156 0.77 19.55 -2.70
CA LYS A 156 0.47 20.78 -1.95
C LYS A 156 -0.56 20.55 -0.85
N ILE A 157 -1.67 19.88 -1.17
CA ILE A 157 -2.70 19.51 -0.17
C ILE A 157 -2.10 18.61 0.91
N LYS A 158 -1.22 17.65 0.55
CA LYS A 158 -0.54 16.79 1.52
C LYS A 158 0.45 17.57 2.40
N ALA A 159 1.17 18.54 1.84
CA ALA A 159 2.08 19.40 2.59
C ALA A 159 1.34 20.36 3.53
N GLU A 160 0.22 20.94 3.11
CA GLU A 160 -0.63 21.77 3.97
C GLU A 160 -1.29 20.93 5.07
N ALA A 161 -1.80 19.75 4.74
CA ALA A 161 -2.28 18.80 5.73
C ALA A 161 -1.18 18.38 6.73
N ALA A 162 0.06 18.19 6.27
CA ALA A 162 1.19 17.88 7.15
C ALA A 162 1.51 19.05 8.09
N LYS A 163 1.47 20.30 7.61
CA LYS A 163 1.66 21.51 8.45
C LYS A 163 0.54 21.69 9.48
N ILE A 164 -0.71 21.38 9.13
CA ILE A 164 -1.83 21.38 10.08
C ILE A 164 -1.65 20.28 11.14
N MET A 165 -1.15 19.11 10.74
CA MET A 165 -0.82 18.02 11.67
C MET A 165 0.43 18.26 12.53
N GLU A 166 1.31 19.19 12.13
CA GLU A 166 2.50 19.57 12.91
C GLU A 166 2.15 20.44 14.12
N ARG A 167 0.92 20.95 14.23
CA ARG A 167 0.43 21.49 15.51
C ARG A 167 0.49 20.35 16.54
N PRO A 168 1.36 20.45 17.57
CA PRO A 168 1.53 19.39 18.53
C PRO A 168 0.18 19.17 19.22
N TYR A 169 -0.42 18.01 18.98
CA TYR A 169 -1.63 17.61 19.69
C TYR A 169 -1.29 17.54 21.19
N PRO A 170 -2.22 17.95 22.08
CA PRO A 170 -1.98 17.83 23.51
C PRO A 170 -1.72 16.36 23.83
N PRO A 171 -0.63 16.02 24.57
CA PRO A 171 -0.31 14.63 24.87
C PRO A 171 -1.48 13.98 25.64
N PRO A 172 -1.75 12.68 25.43
CA PRO A 172 -2.82 11.98 26.12
C PRO A 172 -2.63 12.03 27.64
N PRO A 173 -3.72 12.16 28.43
CA PRO A 173 -3.66 12.03 29.88
C PRO A 173 -3.01 10.71 30.28
N ARG A 174 -2.00 10.77 31.14
CA ARG A 174 -1.26 9.57 31.57
C ARG A 174 -2.15 8.67 32.43
N ALA A 175 -2.08 7.36 32.20
CA ALA A 175 -2.83 6.38 33.00
C ALA A 175 -2.48 6.50 34.49
N PRO A 176 -3.47 6.44 35.39
CA PRO A 176 -3.24 6.58 36.82
C PRO A 176 -2.41 5.42 37.35
N LYS A 177 -1.70 5.67 38.44
CA LYS A 177 -0.92 4.66 39.16
C LYS A 177 -1.84 3.56 39.68
N THR A 178 -1.38 2.31 39.66
CA THR A 178 -2.10 1.21 40.32
C THR A 178 -2.00 1.35 41.84
N ALA A 179 -2.86 0.65 42.59
CA ALA A 179 -2.85 0.69 44.06
C ALA A 179 -1.46 0.43 44.67
N TYR A 180 -0.73 -0.55 44.11
CA TYR A 180 0.65 -0.82 44.51
C TYR A 180 1.59 0.36 44.25
N PHE A 181 1.54 0.98 43.06
CA PHE A 181 2.37 2.15 42.74
C PHE A 181 1.99 3.40 43.55
N MET A 182 0.72 3.55 43.92
CA MET A 182 0.29 4.59 44.85
C MET A 182 0.96 4.37 46.21
N PHE A 183 0.90 3.15 46.74
CA PHE A 183 1.58 2.78 47.99
C PHE A 183 3.09 3.00 47.94
N THR A 184 3.79 2.58 46.88
CA THR A 184 5.25 2.72 46.82
C THR A 184 5.73 4.17 46.69
N THR A 185 4.87 5.06 46.18
CA THR A 185 5.17 6.49 46.01
C THR A 185 4.60 7.37 47.11
N ASP A 186 3.85 6.80 48.07
CA ASP A 186 3.28 7.53 49.19
C ASP A 186 4.36 7.85 50.25
N PRO A 187 4.64 9.13 50.54
CA PRO A 187 5.64 9.51 51.53
C PRO A 187 5.25 9.14 52.96
N THR A 188 3.96 8.90 53.25
CA THR A 188 3.53 8.58 54.63
C THR A 188 3.86 7.14 55.03
N VAL A 189 4.10 6.27 54.05
CA VAL A 189 4.44 4.87 54.28
C VAL A 189 5.92 4.77 54.65
N LYS A 190 6.18 4.51 55.94
CA LYS A 190 7.53 4.16 56.43
C LYS A 190 7.85 2.74 55.99
N ARG A 191 8.59 2.61 54.90
CA ARG A 191 9.15 1.35 54.41
C ARG A 191 10.66 1.50 54.24
N ASP A 192 11.37 0.39 54.35
CA ASP A 192 12.79 0.34 54.01
C ASP A 192 12.96 0.62 52.52
N ARG A 193 13.89 1.52 52.19
CA ARG A 193 14.27 1.81 50.80
C ARG A 193 15.55 1.07 50.48
N GLY A 194 15.53 0.32 49.37
CA GLY A 194 16.73 -0.37 48.89
C GLY A 194 17.75 0.60 48.31
N GLU A 195 19.03 0.24 48.32
CA GLU A 195 20.09 1.01 47.68
C GLU A 195 19.96 0.98 46.15
N SER A 196 19.56 -0.19 45.60
CA SER A 196 19.25 -0.36 44.19
C SER A 196 17.74 -0.37 43.89
N VAL A 197 17.36 -0.02 42.65
CA VAL A 197 15.95 -0.05 42.19
C VAL A 197 15.34 -1.45 42.29
N VAL A 198 16.15 -2.49 42.10
CA VAL A 198 15.69 -3.90 42.14
C VAL A 198 15.43 -4.34 43.59
N GLU A 199 16.30 -3.94 44.51
CA GLU A 199 16.11 -4.19 45.95
C GLU A 199 14.94 -3.38 46.48
N ASP A 200 14.81 -2.10 46.10
CA ASP A 200 13.69 -1.25 46.52
C ASP A 200 12.35 -1.83 46.06
N ALA A 201 12.27 -2.30 44.82
CA ALA A 201 11.08 -2.98 44.30
C ALA A 201 10.78 -4.29 45.05
N SER A 202 11.81 -5.03 45.46
CA SER A 202 11.66 -6.28 46.22
C SER A 202 11.17 -6.03 47.64
N LEU A 203 11.74 -5.04 48.33
CA LEU A 203 11.34 -4.63 49.67
C LEU A 203 9.93 -4.03 49.66
N ALA A 204 9.62 -3.15 48.69
CA ALA A 204 8.28 -2.61 48.52
C ALA A 204 7.21 -3.69 48.27
N SER A 205 7.55 -4.73 47.50
CA SER A 205 6.66 -5.87 47.26
C SER A 205 6.39 -6.68 48.53
N ARG A 206 7.41 -6.88 49.38
CA ARG A 206 7.25 -7.52 50.69
C ARG A 206 6.40 -6.67 51.63
N ALA A 207 6.67 -5.38 51.71
CA ALA A 207 5.89 -4.43 52.52
C ALA A 207 4.42 -4.40 52.10
N TRP A 208 4.14 -4.37 50.79
CA TRP A 208 2.77 -4.43 50.27
C TRP A 208 2.04 -5.74 50.63
N LYS A 209 2.74 -6.87 50.63
CA LYS A 209 2.16 -8.17 51.04
C LYS A 209 1.93 -8.25 52.55
N ALA A 210 2.72 -7.54 53.35
CA ALA A 210 2.59 -7.48 54.80
C ALA A 210 1.44 -6.56 55.27
N LEU A 211 0.97 -5.63 54.42
CA LEU A 211 -0.19 -4.80 54.72
C LEU A 211 -1.45 -5.65 54.96
N SER A 212 -2.26 -5.18 55.91
CA SER A 212 -3.59 -5.75 56.14
C SER A 212 -4.47 -5.61 54.90
N GLU A 213 -5.51 -6.45 54.80
CA GLU A 213 -6.48 -6.34 53.71
C GLU A 213 -7.19 -4.99 53.72
N ALA A 214 -7.53 -4.46 54.91
CA ALA A 214 -8.17 -3.16 55.08
C ALA A 214 -7.32 -2.01 54.50
N GLU A 215 -6.01 -1.98 54.77
CA GLU A 215 -5.11 -0.96 54.21
C GLU A 215 -4.95 -1.11 52.70
N ARG A 216 -4.80 -2.35 52.20
CA ARG A 216 -4.74 -2.62 50.76
C ARG A 216 -6.02 -2.18 50.06
N GLU A 217 -7.18 -2.37 50.67
CA GLU A 217 -8.47 -1.91 50.15
C GLU A 217 -8.56 -0.39 50.05
N ALA A 218 -8.01 0.35 51.02
CA ALA A 218 -7.96 1.81 50.94
C ALA A 218 -7.20 2.29 49.69
N TYR A 219 -6.05 1.69 49.37
CA TYR A 219 -5.30 1.99 48.15
C TYR A 219 -6.01 1.51 46.87
N LYS A 220 -6.73 0.38 46.92
CA LYS A 220 -7.55 -0.09 45.78
C LYS A 220 -8.65 0.93 45.46
N LYS A 221 -9.38 1.42 46.47
CA LYS A 221 -10.42 2.45 46.32
C LYS A 221 -9.86 3.74 45.72
N LYS A 222 -8.71 4.23 46.23
CA LYS A 222 -8.02 5.40 45.66
C LYS A 222 -7.62 5.18 44.19
N ALA A 223 -7.10 4.00 43.85
CA ALA A 223 -6.73 3.66 42.48
C ALA A 223 -7.94 3.53 41.54
N GLU A 224 -9.08 3.06 42.04
CA GLU A 224 -10.34 2.99 41.30
C GLU A 224 -10.92 4.39 41.04
N GLN A 225 -10.90 5.27 42.04
CA GLN A 225 -11.31 6.68 41.89
C GLN A 225 -10.46 7.40 40.85
N ALA A 226 -9.12 7.32 40.96
CA ALA A 226 -8.22 7.92 39.98
C ALA A 226 -8.41 7.33 38.56
N ARG A 227 -8.79 6.04 38.45
CA ARG A 227 -9.17 5.42 37.16
C ARG A 227 -10.49 5.94 36.62
N ALA A 228 -11.46 6.27 37.47
CA ALA A 228 -12.71 6.88 37.04
C ALA A 228 -12.47 8.31 36.52
N GLU A 229 -11.75 9.13 37.28
CA GLU A 229 -11.35 10.49 36.89
C GLU A 229 -10.58 10.49 35.57
N TRP A 230 -9.59 9.61 35.43
CA TRP A 230 -8.82 9.50 34.19
C TRP A 230 -9.66 9.08 32.98
N LYS A 231 -10.69 8.24 33.15
CA LYS A 231 -11.60 7.89 32.05
C LYS A 231 -12.40 9.10 31.57
N GLU A 232 -12.81 9.96 32.50
CA GLU A 232 -13.50 11.22 32.18
C GLU A 232 -12.56 12.23 31.50
N GLU A 233 -11.33 12.37 32.01
CA GLU A 233 -10.30 13.21 31.38
C GLU A 233 -9.95 12.73 29.97
N ILE A 234 -9.87 11.42 29.77
CA ILE A 234 -9.66 10.85 28.43
C ILE A 234 -10.85 11.11 27.52
N ALA A 235 -12.08 10.98 28.02
CA ALA A 235 -13.25 11.28 27.21
C ALA A 235 -13.22 12.75 26.76
N LYS A 236 -12.96 13.68 27.68
CA LYS A 236 -12.79 15.11 27.37
C LYS A 236 -11.64 15.37 26.39
N TRP A 237 -10.50 14.68 26.57
CA TRP A 237 -9.35 14.80 25.67
C TRP A 237 -9.66 14.28 24.26
N VAL A 238 -10.35 13.14 24.16
CA VAL A 238 -10.84 12.58 22.90
C VAL A 238 -11.81 13.55 22.23
N ASP A 239 -12.74 14.13 22.97
CA ASP A 239 -13.73 15.08 22.45
C ASP A 239 -13.06 16.38 21.98
N SER A 240 -11.93 16.77 22.59
CA SER A 240 -11.13 17.93 22.17
C SER A 240 -10.31 17.69 20.90
N LEU A 241 -10.11 16.44 20.48
CA LEU A 241 -9.29 16.08 19.33
C LEU A 241 -10.11 16.02 18.05
N ASN A 242 -9.56 16.59 16.98
CA ASN A 242 -10.05 16.34 15.63
C ASN A 242 -9.71 14.90 15.20
N LEU A 243 -10.56 14.24 14.39
CA LEU A 243 -10.31 12.89 13.84
C LEU A 243 -8.94 12.75 13.13
N ALA A 244 -8.41 13.81 12.50
CA ALA A 244 -7.06 13.79 11.93
C ALA A 244 -6.00 13.61 13.03
N GLN A 245 -6.11 14.38 14.12
CA GLN A 245 -5.22 14.27 15.28
C GLN A 245 -5.40 12.92 15.98
N LEU A 246 -6.62 12.40 16.07
CA LEU A 246 -6.92 11.09 16.62
C LEU A 246 -6.31 9.97 15.76
N THR A 247 -6.36 10.11 14.44
CA THR A 247 -5.72 9.17 13.50
C THR A 247 -4.20 9.26 13.59
N ALA A 248 -3.63 10.47 13.70
CA ALA A 248 -2.20 10.68 13.89
C ALA A 248 -1.71 10.12 15.24
N ALA A 249 -2.48 10.32 16.31
CA ALA A 249 -2.21 9.74 17.63
C ALA A 249 -2.26 8.21 17.59
N ARG A 250 -3.15 7.61 16.76
CA ARG A 250 -3.16 6.16 16.52
C ARG A 250 -1.98 5.68 15.68
N SER A 251 -1.52 6.45 14.69
CA SER A 251 -0.40 6.04 13.81
C SER A 251 0.97 6.20 14.45
N ASN A 252 1.16 7.21 15.30
CA ASN A 252 2.40 7.46 16.04
C ASN A 252 2.61 6.50 17.22
N ARG A 253 1.69 5.54 17.40
CA ARG A 253 1.77 4.53 18.46
C ARG A 253 2.81 3.48 18.11
N GLU A 254 3.88 3.42 18.91
CA GLU A 254 4.77 2.28 18.89
C GLU A 254 4.02 1.05 19.44
N PRO A 255 3.95 -0.08 18.70
CA PRO A 255 3.28 -1.27 19.18
C PRO A 255 3.89 -1.74 20.51
N GLY A 256 3.08 -1.79 21.57
CA GLY A 256 3.49 -2.22 22.91
C GLY A 256 3.66 -1.11 23.96
N THR A 257 3.36 0.15 23.62
CA THR A 257 3.43 1.25 24.58
C THR A 257 2.22 1.31 25.52
N ARG A 258 2.48 1.58 26.82
CA ARG A 258 1.84 2.66 27.60
C ARG A 258 0.35 2.97 27.35
N ASP A 259 0.17 3.62 26.22
CA ASP A 259 -0.99 4.40 25.82
C ASP A 259 -2.07 3.56 25.13
N ASP A 260 -1.81 2.26 24.94
CA ASP A 260 -2.78 1.26 24.49
C ASP A 260 -4.10 1.33 25.27
N SER A 261 -4.01 1.53 26.59
CA SER A 261 -5.19 1.56 27.48
C SER A 261 -6.08 2.78 27.27
N ALA A 262 -5.48 3.95 27.00
CA ALA A 262 -6.19 5.20 26.74
C ALA A 262 -6.96 5.16 25.42
N MET A 263 -6.38 4.52 24.40
CA MET A 263 -6.98 4.44 23.07
C MET A 263 -7.90 3.24 22.87
N ASN A 264 -7.87 2.25 23.77
CA ASN A 264 -8.81 1.13 23.76
C ASN A 264 -10.22 1.53 24.22
N THR A 265 -10.39 2.69 24.85
CA THR A 265 -11.71 3.24 25.20
C THR A 265 -12.43 3.84 24.00
N LEU A 266 -11.69 4.23 22.95
CA LEU A 266 -12.26 4.70 21.69
C LEU A 266 -12.86 3.52 20.92
N PRO A 267 -14.11 3.64 20.46
CA PRO A 267 -14.69 2.61 19.61
C PRO A 267 -13.88 2.43 18.33
N LYS A 268 -13.52 1.17 18.10
CA LYS A 268 -12.82 0.75 16.89
C LYS A 268 -13.77 0.95 15.71
N ARG A 269 -13.23 1.46 14.61
CA ARG A 269 -13.98 1.55 13.37
C ARG A 269 -14.46 0.14 12.99
N PRO A 270 -15.73 -0.04 12.60
CA PRO A 270 -16.22 -1.35 12.22
C PRO A 270 -15.39 -1.88 11.05
N GLY A 271 -15.08 -3.17 11.10
CA GLY A 271 -14.41 -3.85 10.01
C GLY A 271 -15.23 -3.81 8.72
N ASN A 272 -14.57 -3.98 7.58
CA ASN A 272 -15.28 -4.22 6.32
C ASN A 272 -16.01 -5.58 6.36
N ALA A 273 -16.82 -5.89 5.33
CA ALA A 273 -17.56 -7.15 5.24
C ALA A 273 -16.66 -8.38 5.44
N TYR A 274 -15.46 -8.37 4.85
CA TYR A 274 -14.48 -9.44 5.02
C TYR A 274 -13.97 -9.58 6.46
N ALA A 275 -13.71 -8.47 7.17
CA ALA A 275 -13.27 -8.50 8.55
C ALA A 275 -14.35 -9.04 9.50
N LEU A 276 -15.63 -8.72 9.25
CA LEU A 276 -16.75 -9.33 9.99
C LEU A 276 -16.87 -10.83 9.70
N PHE A 277 -16.65 -11.24 8.45
CA PHE A 277 -16.54 -12.65 8.10
C PHE A 277 -15.38 -13.34 8.81
N LEU A 278 -14.20 -12.71 8.88
CA LEU A 278 -13.06 -13.26 9.62
C LEU A 278 -13.37 -13.38 11.12
N ALA A 279 -14.09 -12.44 11.71
CA ALA A 279 -14.53 -12.54 13.10
C ALA A 279 -15.50 -13.72 13.30
N ASP A 280 -16.45 -13.94 12.38
CA ASP A 280 -17.34 -15.10 12.43
C ASP A 280 -16.56 -16.41 12.27
N MET A 281 -15.65 -16.49 11.30
CA MET A 281 -14.81 -17.66 11.06
C MET A 281 -13.84 -17.97 12.20
N THR A 282 -13.27 -16.95 12.86
CA THR A 282 -12.43 -17.18 14.04
C THR A 282 -13.24 -17.72 15.22
N SER A 283 -14.55 -17.47 15.30
CA SER A 283 -15.41 -17.99 16.38
C SER A 283 -15.82 -19.46 16.19
N ARG A 284 -15.78 -19.95 14.95
CA ARG A 284 -16.18 -21.31 14.55
C ARG A 284 -15.12 -22.36 14.93
N GLN A 285 -15.52 -23.34 15.74
CA GLN A 285 -14.61 -24.37 16.25
C GLN A 285 -14.18 -25.36 15.16
N ASP A 286 -15.09 -25.76 14.29
CA ASP A 286 -14.84 -26.61 13.12
C ASP A 286 -13.74 -26.04 12.21
N PHE A 287 -13.73 -24.72 12.03
CA PHE A 287 -12.69 -24.05 11.26
C PHE A 287 -11.35 -24.09 11.98
N ARG A 288 -11.32 -23.85 13.30
CA ARG A 288 -10.09 -23.93 14.10
C ARG A 288 -9.48 -25.32 14.05
N ASP A 289 -10.31 -26.35 14.22
CA ASP A 289 -9.89 -27.75 14.17
C ASP A 289 -9.32 -28.11 12.78
N LYS A 290 -9.92 -27.58 11.71
CA LYS A 290 -9.40 -27.71 10.35
C LYS A 290 -8.02 -27.07 10.18
N ILE A 291 -7.79 -25.87 10.73
CA ILE A 291 -6.46 -25.24 10.69
C ILE A 291 -5.46 -26.05 11.50
N ASP A 292 -5.83 -26.52 12.68
CA ASP A 292 -4.94 -27.32 13.52
C ASP A 292 -4.57 -28.67 12.87
N ALA A 293 -5.51 -29.31 12.17
CA ALA A 293 -5.24 -30.48 11.36
C ALA A 293 -4.25 -30.20 10.21
N LEU A 294 -4.36 -29.03 9.55
CA LEU A 294 -3.43 -28.62 8.50
C LEU A 294 -2.02 -28.33 9.06
N VAL A 295 -1.93 -27.63 10.19
CA VAL A 295 -0.65 -27.37 10.88
C VAL A 295 0.01 -28.70 11.28
N LYS A 296 -0.77 -29.65 11.82
CA LYS A 296 -0.27 -30.98 12.19
C LYS A 296 0.22 -31.77 10.98
N LYS A 297 -0.45 -31.64 9.83
CA LYS A 297 -0.05 -32.31 8.58
C LYS A 297 1.28 -31.78 8.03
N GLU A 298 1.60 -30.50 8.23
CA GLU A 298 2.87 -29.90 7.80
C GLU A 298 4.05 -30.27 8.71
N GLY A 299 3.82 -30.87 9.88
CA GLY A 299 4.87 -31.51 10.69
C GLY A 299 5.86 -30.57 11.38
N PHE A 300 5.44 -29.37 11.81
CA PHE A 300 6.31 -28.46 12.56
C PHE A 300 6.61 -28.97 13.97
N THR A 301 7.88 -28.90 14.38
CA THR A 301 8.35 -29.33 15.70
C THR A 301 8.46 -28.22 16.73
N ASP A 302 8.65 -26.96 16.31
CA ASP A 302 8.72 -25.79 17.21
C ASP A 302 7.34 -25.12 17.36
N ASP A 303 6.89 -24.95 18.62
CA ASP A 303 5.64 -24.28 18.99
C ASP A 303 5.55 -22.86 18.41
N ARG A 304 6.67 -22.12 18.38
CA ARG A 304 6.66 -20.74 17.84
C ARG A 304 6.38 -20.72 16.34
N ASP A 305 6.96 -21.66 15.62
CA ASP A 305 6.76 -21.77 14.18
C ASP A 305 5.39 -22.36 13.85
N ALA A 306 4.88 -23.29 14.66
CA ALA A 306 3.51 -23.77 14.58
C ALA A 306 2.49 -22.62 14.72
N VAL A 307 2.68 -21.69 15.66
CA VAL A 307 1.81 -20.51 15.82
C VAL A 307 1.85 -19.59 14.59
N LYS A 308 3.05 -19.28 14.07
CA LYS A 308 3.19 -18.44 12.85
C LYS A 308 2.53 -19.10 11.63
N LYS A 309 2.68 -20.42 11.49
CA LYS A 309 2.09 -21.21 10.40
C LYS A 309 0.58 -21.30 10.53
N LYS A 310 0.06 -21.49 11.75
CA LYS A 310 -1.37 -21.41 12.06
C LYS A 310 -1.98 -20.09 11.60
N ILE A 311 -1.35 -18.95 11.90
CA ILE A 311 -1.81 -17.63 11.45
C ILE A 311 -1.79 -17.52 9.92
N THR A 312 -0.73 -17.99 9.28
CA THR A 312 -0.60 -17.95 7.81
C THR A 312 -1.66 -18.82 7.12
N LEU A 313 -1.86 -20.06 7.59
CA LEU A 313 -2.85 -20.99 7.08
C LEU A 313 -4.28 -20.48 7.32
N PHE A 314 -4.54 -19.89 8.48
CA PHE A 314 -5.80 -19.22 8.80
C PHE A 314 -6.11 -18.13 7.75
N GLY A 315 -5.15 -17.25 7.46
CA GLY A 315 -5.34 -16.16 6.48
C GLY A 315 -5.58 -16.67 5.06
N ARG A 316 -4.86 -17.71 4.63
CA ARG A 316 -5.03 -18.30 3.29
C ARG A 316 -6.37 -18.99 3.13
N THR A 317 -6.71 -19.88 4.05
CA THR A 317 -7.96 -20.69 4.00
C THR A 317 -9.20 -19.82 4.13
N SER A 318 -9.20 -18.83 5.02
CA SER A 318 -10.31 -17.87 5.13
C SER A 318 -10.47 -17.04 3.85
N GLY A 319 -9.38 -16.63 3.22
CA GLY A 319 -9.41 -15.92 1.93
C GLY A 319 -9.87 -16.80 0.75
N GLU A 320 -9.60 -18.10 0.76
CA GLU A 320 -10.13 -19.07 -0.21
C GLU A 320 -11.63 -19.26 -0.02
N ILE A 321 -12.10 -19.47 1.23
CA ILE A 321 -13.53 -19.59 1.56
C ILE A 321 -14.27 -18.32 1.14
N TRP A 322 -13.76 -17.13 1.51
CA TRP A 322 -14.39 -15.87 1.10
C TRP A 322 -14.49 -15.74 -0.42
N ARG A 323 -13.46 -16.15 -1.17
CA ARG A 323 -13.51 -16.10 -2.64
C ARG A 323 -14.55 -17.06 -3.21
N SER A 324 -14.68 -18.27 -2.64
CA SER A 324 -15.64 -19.28 -3.08
C SER A 324 -17.09 -18.99 -2.68
N MET A 325 -17.33 -18.12 -1.70
CA MET A 325 -18.67 -17.74 -1.28
C MET A 325 -19.44 -17.04 -2.40
N SER A 326 -20.72 -17.38 -2.50
CA SER A 326 -21.66 -16.73 -3.41
C SER A 326 -21.88 -15.26 -3.03
N GLU A 327 -22.34 -14.46 -3.99
CA GLU A 327 -22.68 -13.05 -3.72
C GLU A 327 -23.80 -12.92 -2.68
N LYS A 328 -24.74 -13.87 -2.63
CA LYS A 328 -25.81 -13.91 -1.63
C LYS A 328 -25.26 -14.05 -0.22
N GLU A 329 -24.27 -14.93 -0.01
CA GLU A 329 -23.63 -15.10 1.30
C GLU A 329 -22.77 -13.89 1.66
N LYS A 330 -22.02 -13.33 0.70
CA LYS A 330 -21.24 -12.10 0.90
C LYS A 330 -22.13 -10.90 1.23
N ALA A 331 -23.34 -10.83 0.66
CA ALA A 331 -24.29 -9.76 0.91
C ALA A 331 -24.68 -9.67 2.39
N VAL A 332 -24.79 -10.79 3.10
CA VAL A 332 -25.08 -10.81 4.55
C VAL A 332 -23.99 -10.08 5.35
N TYR A 333 -22.72 -10.23 4.96
CA TYR A 333 -21.62 -9.50 5.61
C TYR A 333 -21.54 -8.05 5.15
N ALA A 334 -21.93 -7.76 3.90
CA ALA A 334 -22.03 -6.40 3.41
C ALA A 334 -23.09 -5.60 4.19
N THR A 335 -24.29 -6.17 4.40
CA THR A 335 -25.33 -5.52 5.21
C THR A 335 -24.87 -5.28 6.63
N LYS A 336 -24.32 -6.31 7.31
CA LYS A 336 -23.75 -6.17 8.66
C LYS A 336 -22.66 -5.09 8.73
N ALA A 337 -21.79 -5.00 7.73
CA ALA A 337 -20.76 -3.96 7.67
C ALA A 337 -21.37 -2.56 7.49
N THR A 338 -22.41 -2.42 6.67
CA THR A 338 -23.11 -1.13 6.52
C THR A 338 -23.87 -0.73 7.77
N GLU A 339 -24.51 -1.66 8.49
CA GLU A 339 -25.20 -1.40 9.75
C GLU A 339 -24.23 -1.03 10.85
N ALA A 340 -23.16 -1.80 11.01
CA ALA A 340 -22.10 -1.50 11.98
C ALA A 340 -21.46 -0.13 11.68
N LYS A 341 -21.27 0.21 10.40
CA LYS A 341 -20.82 1.54 9.99
C LYS A 341 -21.83 2.63 10.32
N LYS A 342 -23.12 2.45 10.03
CA LYS A 342 -24.17 3.41 10.39
C LYS A 342 -24.24 3.62 11.90
N GLN A 343 -24.12 2.56 12.69
CA GLN A 343 -24.09 2.65 14.14
C GLN A 343 -22.86 3.43 14.61
N TRP A 344 -21.68 3.12 14.06
CA TRP A 344 -20.47 3.86 14.37
C TRP A 344 -20.54 5.33 13.93
N ASP A 345 -21.10 5.62 12.75
CA ASP A 345 -21.34 6.99 12.28
C ASP A 345 -22.41 7.70 13.12
N LYS A 346 -23.36 6.99 13.76
CA LYS A 346 -24.30 7.60 14.70
C LYS A 346 -23.60 7.97 16.01
N ASP A 347 -22.78 7.07 16.53
CA ASP A 347 -22.09 7.27 17.80
C ASP A 347 -20.92 8.26 17.67
N PHE A 348 -20.26 8.33 16.50
CA PHE A 348 -19.04 9.13 16.26
C PHE A 348 -19.12 10.13 15.10
N GLY A 349 -20.23 10.19 14.37
CA GLY A 349 -20.34 11.04 13.18
C GLY A 349 -20.31 12.53 13.50
N HIS A 350 -20.67 12.93 14.72
CA HIS A 350 -20.53 14.32 15.17
C HIS A 350 -19.05 14.77 15.16
N LEU A 351 -18.11 13.91 15.56
CA LEU A 351 -16.67 14.21 15.47
C LEU A 351 -16.19 14.36 14.02
N ILE A 352 -16.75 13.55 13.11
CA ILE A 352 -16.43 13.61 11.67
C ILE A 352 -17.00 14.88 11.04
N ALA A 353 -18.21 15.28 11.43
CA ALA A 353 -18.84 16.50 10.96
C ALA A 353 -18.04 17.74 11.42
N ALA A 354 -17.68 17.80 12.71
CA ALA A 354 -16.84 18.87 13.26
C ALA A 354 -15.49 18.97 12.52
N GLN A 355 -14.85 17.84 12.22
CA GLN A 355 -13.61 17.85 11.41
C GLN A 355 -13.83 18.43 10.01
N LYS A 356 -14.93 18.05 9.33
CA LYS A 356 -15.19 18.54 7.97
C LYS A 356 -15.44 20.04 7.96
N GLU A 357 -16.13 20.56 8.97
CA GLU A 357 -16.33 22.00 9.14
C GLU A 357 -15.02 22.73 9.40
N GLU A 358 -14.15 22.19 10.28
CA GLU A 358 -12.84 22.78 10.52
C GLU A 358 -11.96 22.80 9.26
N ILE A 359 -11.96 21.71 8.47
CA ILE A 359 -11.24 21.65 7.19
C ILE A 359 -11.84 22.64 6.18
N ALA A 360 -13.17 22.74 6.10
CA ALA A 360 -13.85 23.66 5.19
C ALA A 360 -13.58 25.13 5.58
N ALA A 361 -13.50 25.44 6.88
CA ALA A 361 -13.17 26.77 7.38
C ALA A 361 -11.68 27.13 7.19
N ALA A 362 -10.80 26.13 7.15
CA ALA A 362 -9.37 26.32 6.94
C ALA A 362 -8.96 26.44 5.46
N LEU A 363 -9.83 26.07 4.52
CA LEU A 363 -9.60 26.24 3.09
C LEU A 363 -9.93 27.71 2.70
N PRO A 364 -8.95 28.48 2.21
CA PRO A 364 -9.11 29.91 1.90
C PRO A 364 -9.93 30.21 0.65
#